data_AF-A0A920FCP2-F1
#
_entry.id   AF-A0A920FCP2-F1
#
_cell.length_a   1.000
_cell.length_b   1.000
_cell.length_c   1.000
_cell.angle_alpha   90.00
_cell.angle_beta   90.00
_cell.angle_gamma   90.00
#
_symmetry.space_group_name_H-M   'P 1'
#
loop_
_entity.id
_entity.type
_entity.pdbx_description
1 polymer ?
#
loop_
_entity_poly.entity_id
_entity_poly.type
_entity_poly.pdbx_seq_one_letter_code
_entity_poly.pdbx_strand_id
1 'polypeptide(L)'
;MDGEFMCEEYTSRISAIGGGNFLILSKSRKSCLEACEIAIEAIKNEANIITPFPGGVVRSGSKVGSKYKALIASTNDAFCPTLKSLTQSKLPSTVSCVMEIVINGISHNDIANATKKSILAISNSKVKKDIVAVSAGNYGGKLGQHKFYLRKILK
;
A
#
# COMPACT_ATOMS: atom_id res chain seq x y z
N MET A 1 34.01 1.94 25.78
CA MET A 1 33.12 1.53 24.67
C MET A 1 32.74 0.08 24.92
N ASP A 2 31.52 -0.33 24.56
CA ASP A 2 30.74 -1.39 25.23
C ASP A 2 31.34 -2.81 25.24
N GLY A 3 32.23 -3.15 24.30
CA GLY A 3 32.95 -4.41 24.29
C GLY A 3 33.32 -4.87 22.88
N GLU A 4 32.88 -6.06 22.51
CA GLU A 4 33.14 -6.70 21.21
C GLU A 4 31.87 -6.73 20.35
N PHE A 5 32.00 -6.37 19.07
CA PHE A 5 30.93 -6.48 18.08
C PHE A 5 31.19 -7.70 17.18
N MET A 6 30.33 -8.71 17.29
CA MET A 6 30.36 -9.90 16.44
C MET A 6 29.44 -9.72 15.23
N CYS A 7 29.95 -10.03 14.04
CA CYS A 7 29.24 -9.88 12.78
C CYS A 7 29.59 -11.03 11.83
N GLU A 8 28.61 -11.49 11.04
CA GLU A 8 28.83 -12.49 10.01
C GLU A 8 29.70 -11.93 8.87
N GLU A 9 30.62 -12.73 8.33
CA GLU A 9 31.48 -12.34 7.20
C GLU A 9 30.69 -12.19 5.89
N TYR A 10 29.61 -12.97 5.72
CA TYR A 10 28.80 -12.98 4.50
C TYR A 10 27.30 -12.94 4.80
N THR A 11 26.56 -12.16 4.01
CA THR A 11 25.08 -12.17 4.00
C THR A 11 24.58 -12.46 2.59
N SER A 12 23.70 -13.46 2.47
CA SER A 12 23.15 -13.84 1.17
C SER A 12 22.09 -12.85 0.69
N ARG A 13 21.98 -12.72 -0.65
CA ARG A 13 20.90 -11.96 -1.30
C ARG A 13 20.14 -12.86 -2.25
N ILE A 14 18.84 -12.61 -2.38
CA ILE A 14 17.95 -13.27 -3.33
C ILE A 14 17.16 -12.23 -4.11
N SER A 15 16.61 -12.63 -5.25
CA SER A 15 15.61 -11.81 -5.93
C SER A 15 14.34 -11.76 -5.09
N ALA A 16 13.75 -10.58 -4.98
CA ALA A 16 12.54 -10.32 -4.21
C ALA A 16 11.65 -9.34 -4.97
N ILE A 17 10.42 -9.15 -4.48
CA ILE A 17 9.40 -8.32 -5.13
C ILE A 17 9.16 -7.08 -4.28
N GLY A 18 9.30 -5.91 -4.89
CA GLY A 18 8.93 -4.63 -4.29
C GLY A 18 7.65 -4.06 -4.91
N GLY A 19 6.85 -3.35 -4.10
CA GLY A 19 5.75 -2.52 -4.61
C GLY A 19 4.40 -3.22 -4.77
N GLY A 20 4.21 -4.39 -4.17
CA GLY A 20 2.84 -4.90 -3.95
C GLY A 20 2.06 -3.88 -3.13
N ASN A 21 0.83 -3.55 -3.49
CA ASN A 21 0.10 -2.49 -2.79
C ASN A 21 -1.41 -2.64 -2.87
N PHE A 22 -2.10 -1.97 -1.96
CA PHE A 22 -3.53 -1.69 -2.06
C PHE A 22 -3.87 -0.33 -1.43
N LEU A 23 -4.97 0.25 -1.89
CA LEU A 23 -5.47 1.56 -1.50
C LEU A 23 -6.73 1.39 -0.65
N ILE A 24 -6.82 2.11 0.46
CA ILE A 24 -8.01 2.18 1.31
C ILE A 24 -8.67 3.54 1.06
N LEU A 25 -9.92 3.53 0.60
CA LEU A 25 -10.70 4.73 0.31
C LEU A 25 -11.77 4.88 1.40
N SER A 26 -11.72 5.97 2.17
CA SER A 26 -12.56 6.14 3.36
C SER A 26 -13.29 7.48 3.41
N LYS A 27 -14.42 7.50 4.13
CA LYS A 27 -15.25 8.69 4.37
C LYS A 27 -14.56 9.75 5.23
N SER A 28 -13.57 9.37 6.05
CA SER A 28 -12.83 10.29 6.92
C SER A 28 -11.36 9.90 7.03
N ARG A 29 -10.52 10.86 7.42
CA ARG A 29 -9.09 10.60 7.69
C ARG A 29 -8.89 9.64 8.87
N LYS A 30 -9.72 9.77 9.92
CA LYS A 30 -9.63 8.93 11.13
C LYS A 30 -9.88 7.46 10.79
N SER A 31 -11.00 7.17 10.13
CA SER A 31 -11.35 5.80 9.71
C SER A 31 -10.37 5.23 8.69
N CYS A 32 -9.79 6.07 7.83
CA CYS A 32 -8.75 5.62 6.89
C CYS A 32 -7.48 5.15 7.62
N LEU A 33 -7.00 5.96 8.58
CA LEU A 33 -5.80 5.62 9.36
C LEU A 33 -6.05 4.38 10.22
N GLU A 34 -7.18 4.31 10.93
CA GLU A 34 -7.56 3.15 11.75
C GLU A 34 -7.60 1.86 10.93
N ALA A 35 -8.15 1.89 9.70
CA ALA A 35 -8.13 0.74 8.81
C ALA A 35 -6.71 0.35 8.37
N CYS A 36 -5.83 1.33 8.15
CA CYS A 36 -4.44 1.05 7.82
C CYS A 36 -3.72 0.40 9.01
N GLU A 37 -3.88 0.93 10.22
CA GLU A 37 -3.27 0.39 11.43
C GLU A 37 -3.74 -1.05 11.70
N ILE A 38 -5.04 -1.33 11.51
CA ILE A 38 -5.58 -2.71 11.58
C ILE A 38 -4.92 -3.63 10.55
N ALA A 39 -4.74 -3.15 9.32
CA ALA A 39 -4.10 -3.92 8.26
C ALA A 39 -2.62 -4.20 8.53
N ILE A 40 -1.88 -3.23 9.09
CA ILE A 40 -0.47 -3.37 9.46
C ILE A 40 -0.31 -4.31 10.64
N GLU A 41 -1.13 -4.14 11.68
CA GLU A 41 -1.14 -5.03 12.85
C GLU A 41 -1.42 -6.50 12.46
N ALA A 42 -2.31 -6.72 11.48
CA ALA A 42 -2.64 -8.05 10.98
C ALA A 42 -1.48 -8.76 10.27
N ILE A 43 -0.46 -8.02 9.79
CA ILE A 43 0.66 -8.59 9.01
C ILE A 43 2.04 -8.32 9.63
N LYS A 44 2.13 -7.63 10.78
CA LYS A 44 3.41 -7.18 11.35
C LYS A 44 4.38 -8.31 11.69
N ASN A 45 3.85 -9.51 11.97
CA ASN A 45 4.62 -10.70 12.34
C ASN A 45 4.70 -11.72 11.19
N GLU A 46 4.22 -11.38 10.00
CA GLU A 46 4.34 -12.25 8.83
C GLU A 46 5.80 -12.32 8.40
N ALA A 47 6.31 -13.54 8.24
CA ALA A 47 7.64 -13.74 7.70
C ALA A 47 7.72 -13.25 6.25
N ASN A 48 8.93 -12.95 5.81
CA ASN A 48 9.28 -12.71 4.40
C ASN A 48 8.65 -11.46 3.76
N ILE A 49 7.99 -10.60 4.52
CA ILE A 49 7.42 -9.33 4.04
C ILE A 49 7.84 -8.16 4.92
N ILE A 50 7.83 -6.97 4.34
CA ILE A 50 7.95 -5.70 5.07
C ILE A 50 6.98 -4.67 4.51
N THR A 51 6.59 -3.71 5.33
CA THR A 51 5.87 -2.49 4.92
C THR A 51 6.77 -1.27 5.09
N PRO A 52 7.50 -0.84 4.04
CA PRO A 52 8.71 -0.01 4.21
C PRO A 52 8.44 1.46 4.52
N PHE A 53 7.18 1.90 4.47
CA PHE A 53 6.83 3.29 4.74
C PHE A 53 6.64 3.54 6.25
N PRO A 54 6.69 4.80 6.72
CA PRO A 54 6.51 5.12 8.14
C PRO A 54 5.22 4.54 8.71
N GLY A 55 5.33 3.67 9.72
CA GLY A 55 4.19 2.95 10.30
C GLY A 55 3.48 2.01 9.31
N GLY A 56 4.11 1.70 8.17
CA GLY A 56 3.54 0.90 7.08
C GLY A 56 2.57 1.63 6.15
N VAL A 57 2.35 2.95 6.34
CA VAL A 57 1.27 3.69 5.67
C VAL A 57 1.80 4.80 4.77
N VAL A 58 1.26 4.87 3.56
CA VAL A 58 1.55 5.90 2.57
C VAL A 58 0.38 6.88 2.48
N ARG A 59 0.65 8.15 2.72
CA ARG A 59 -0.33 9.25 2.57
C ARG A 59 -0.17 10.06 1.30
N SER A 60 0.98 9.98 0.64
CA SER A 60 1.34 10.88 -0.46
C SER A 60 0.78 10.42 -1.81
N GLY A 61 0.88 9.12 -2.10
CA GLY A 61 0.47 8.49 -3.36
C GLY A 61 1.18 9.08 -4.58
N SER A 62 1.94 8.29 -5.33
CA SER A 62 2.66 8.78 -6.51
C SER A 62 2.10 8.25 -7.83
N LYS A 63 2.28 9.03 -8.89
CA LYS A 63 2.12 8.59 -10.28
C LYS A 63 3.42 8.83 -11.04
N VAL A 64 3.64 8.05 -12.10
CA VAL A 64 4.76 8.25 -13.03
C VAL A 64 4.53 9.51 -13.85
N GLY A 65 5.59 10.30 -14.00
CA GLY A 65 5.57 11.57 -14.69
C GLY A 65 5.01 12.71 -13.84
N SER A 66 5.03 13.92 -14.42
CA SER A 66 4.60 15.15 -13.78
C SER A 66 4.20 16.18 -14.83
N LYS A 67 3.41 17.19 -14.41
CA LYS A 67 3.21 18.40 -15.23
C LYS A 67 4.50 19.21 -15.40
N TYR A 68 5.46 19.03 -14.48
CA TYR A 68 6.77 19.67 -14.52
C TYR A 68 7.80 18.72 -15.12
N LYS A 69 8.41 19.10 -16.24
CA LYS A 69 9.31 18.24 -17.04
C LYS A 69 10.47 17.63 -16.25
N ALA A 70 10.97 18.31 -15.23
CA ALA A 70 12.09 17.86 -14.41
C ALA A 70 11.73 16.74 -13.41
N LEU A 71 10.44 16.47 -13.17
CA LEU A 71 10.01 15.53 -12.14
C LEU A 71 9.58 14.18 -12.74
N ILE A 72 10.26 13.12 -12.33
CA ILE A 72 10.00 11.72 -12.75
C ILE A 72 8.74 11.15 -12.10
N ALA A 73 8.39 11.65 -10.91
CA ALA A 73 7.17 11.29 -10.19
C ALA A 73 6.48 12.53 -9.64
N SER A 74 5.17 12.47 -9.51
CA SER A 74 4.35 13.51 -8.88
C SER A 74 3.21 12.89 -8.07
N THR A 75 2.46 13.70 -7.35
CA THR A 75 1.28 13.20 -6.61
C THR A 75 0.26 12.59 -7.58
N ASN A 76 -0.35 11.50 -7.15
CA ASN A 76 -1.43 10.86 -7.90
C ASN A 76 -2.75 11.61 -7.69
N ASP A 77 -2.90 12.71 -8.42
CA ASP A 77 -4.02 13.64 -8.33
C ASP A 77 -5.38 13.00 -8.60
N ALA A 78 -5.43 11.88 -9.33
CA ALA A 78 -6.65 11.09 -9.51
C ALA A 78 -7.19 10.50 -8.19
N PHE A 79 -6.33 10.35 -7.17
CA PHE A 79 -6.65 9.85 -5.84
C PHE A 79 -6.50 10.93 -4.75
N CYS A 80 -6.41 12.22 -5.11
CA CYS A 80 -6.40 13.32 -4.15
C CYS A 80 -7.83 13.81 -3.84
N PRO A 81 -8.37 13.62 -2.62
CA PRO A 81 -9.74 14.03 -2.29
C PRO A 81 -10.00 15.53 -2.43
N THR A 82 -8.98 16.37 -2.24
CA THR A 82 -9.07 17.84 -2.35
C THR A 82 -9.07 18.33 -3.79
N LEU A 83 -8.70 17.48 -4.76
CA LEU A 83 -8.58 17.84 -6.17
C LEU A 83 -9.67 17.21 -7.04
N LYS A 84 -10.68 16.55 -6.45
CA LYS A 84 -11.69 15.78 -7.20
C LYS A 84 -12.37 16.57 -8.31
N SER A 85 -12.68 17.83 -8.06
CA SER A 85 -13.37 18.72 -9.02
C SER A 85 -12.43 19.35 -10.05
N LEU A 86 -11.12 19.17 -9.91
CA LEU A 86 -10.09 19.79 -10.74
C LEU A 86 -9.37 18.80 -11.66
N THR A 87 -9.55 17.49 -11.42
CA THR A 87 -8.80 16.44 -12.12
C THR A 87 -9.74 15.33 -12.59
N GLN A 88 -9.23 14.41 -13.42
CA GLN A 88 -9.94 13.18 -13.76
C GLN A 88 -9.92 12.21 -12.57
N SER A 89 -10.66 12.57 -11.52
CA SER A 89 -10.66 11.83 -10.27
C SER A 89 -11.22 10.42 -10.44
N LYS A 90 -10.61 9.47 -9.74
CA LYS A 90 -11.09 8.10 -9.59
C LYS A 90 -11.84 7.88 -8.28
N LEU A 91 -12.09 8.95 -7.53
CA LEU A 91 -12.71 8.88 -6.21
C LEU A 91 -14.21 9.14 -6.29
N PRO A 92 -15.05 8.29 -5.66
CA PRO A 92 -16.42 8.62 -5.36
C PRO A 92 -16.53 9.93 -4.55
N SER A 93 -17.66 10.63 -4.67
CA SER A 93 -17.92 11.88 -3.93
C SER A 93 -17.80 11.70 -2.41
N THR A 94 -18.15 10.52 -1.89
CA THR A 94 -18.13 10.17 -0.46
C THR A 94 -16.74 9.93 0.15
N VAL A 95 -15.67 9.82 -0.66
CA VAL A 95 -14.31 9.53 -0.17
C VAL A 95 -13.59 10.80 0.27
N SER A 96 -13.28 10.97 1.55
CA SER A 96 -12.56 12.15 2.05
C SER A 96 -11.09 11.88 2.36
N CYS A 97 -10.67 10.61 2.35
CA CYS A 97 -9.29 10.23 2.59
C CYS A 97 -8.93 8.96 1.82
N VAL A 98 -7.70 8.93 1.30
CA VAL A 98 -7.09 7.75 0.68
C VAL A 98 -5.73 7.54 1.34
N MET A 99 -5.45 6.31 1.71
CA MET A 99 -4.14 5.88 2.16
C MET A 99 -3.78 4.57 1.44
N GLU A 100 -2.49 4.33 1.32
CA GLU A 100 -1.94 3.17 0.63
C GLU A 100 -1.08 2.36 1.60
N ILE A 101 -1.13 1.04 1.46
CA ILE A 101 -0.18 0.13 2.09
C ILE A 101 0.66 -0.48 0.98
N VAL A 102 1.99 -0.35 1.11
CA VAL A 102 2.97 -0.97 0.22
C VAL A 102 3.65 -2.11 0.96
N ILE A 103 3.74 -3.25 0.29
CA ILE A 103 4.28 -4.50 0.79
C ILE A 103 5.39 -4.93 -0.17
N ASN A 104 6.60 -5.10 0.37
CA ASN A 104 7.68 -5.81 -0.29
C ASN A 104 7.76 -7.21 0.31
N GLY A 105 8.14 -8.21 -0.49
CA GLY A 105 8.25 -9.57 -0.01
C GLY A 105 9.14 -10.45 -0.85
N ILE A 106 9.55 -11.59 -0.30
CA ILE A 106 10.45 -12.53 -0.96
C ILE A 106 9.77 -13.24 -2.12
N SER A 107 8.49 -13.59 -2.01
CA SER A 107 7.72 -14.23 -3.07
C SER A 107 6.39 -13.54 -3.39
N HIS A 108 5.81 -13.89 -4.54
CA HIS A 108 4.47 -13.44 -4.92
C HIS A 108 3.40 -13.92 -3.91
N ASN A 109 3.55 -15.15 -3.41
CA ASN A 109 2.62 -15.74 -2.45
C ASN A 109 2.66 -15.00 -1.10
N ASP A 110 3.85 -14.60 -0.63
CA ASP A 110 3.99 -13.85 0.63
C ASP A 110 3.23 -12.52 0.56
N ILE A 111 3.42 -11.76 -0.53
CA ILE A 111 2.71 -10.49 -0.76
C ILE A 111 1.20 -10.69 -0.92
N ALA A 112 0.79 -11.72 -1.67
CA ALA A 112 -0.62 -12.05 -1.88
C ALA A 112 -1.33 -12.41 -0.56
N ASN A 113 -0.68 -13.22 0.28
CA ASN A 113 -1.21 -13.62 1.58
C ASN A 113 -1.29 -12.44 2.54
N ALA A 114 -0.26 -11.60 2.61
CA ALA A 114 -0.28 -10.38 3.40
C ALA A 114 -1.43 -9.45 2.95
N THR A 115 -1.58 -9.24 1.65
CA THR A 115 -2.68 -8.45 1.07
C THR A 115 -4.06 -9.02 1.46
N LYS A 116 -4.25 -10.34 1.36
CA LYS A 116 -5.50 -11.02 1.75
C LYS A 116 -5.79 -10.80 3.24
N LYS A 117 -4.80 -11.06 4.11
CA LYS A 117 -4.92 -10.91 5.56
C LYS A 117 -5.29 -9.48 5.96
N SER A 118 -4.61 -8.48 5.40
CA SER A 118 -4.90 -7.07 5.67
C SER A 118 -6.33 -6.67 5.27
N ILE A 119 -6.78 -7.04 4.07
CA ILE A 119 -8.13 -6.69 3.60
C ILE A 119 -9.21 -7.40 4.43
N LEU A 120 -9.00 -8.68 4.77
CA LEU A 120 -9.93 -9.42 5.62
C LEU A 120 -9.98 -8.84 7.05
N ALA A 121 -8.85 -8.43 7.62
CA ALA A 121 -8.80 -7.78 8.93
C ALA A 121 -9.63 -6.49 8.94
N ILE A 122 -9.48 -5.65 7.92
CA ILE A 122 -10.32 -4.45 7.76
C ILE A 122 -11.81 -4.84 7.65
N SER A 123 -12.13 -5.80 6.79
CA SER A 123 -13.50 -6.27 6.55
C SER A 123 -14.18 -6.89 7.78
N ASN A 124 -13.41 -7.40 8.74
CA ASN A 124 -13.92 -7.98 9.97
C ASN A 124 -14.02 -6.96 11.12
N SER A 125 -13.46 -5.77 10.94
CA SER A 125 -13.46 -4.73 11.98
C SER A 125 -14.67 -3.78 11.89
N LYS A 126 -14.89 -2.98 12.94
CA LYS A 126 -15.98 -2.00 12.99
C LYS A 126 -15.77 -0.82 12.02
N VAL A 127 -14.53 -0.51 11.66
CA VAL A 127 -14.19 0.63 10.79
C VAL A 127 -14.70 0.43 9.36
N LYS A 128 -14.99 -0.82 8.95
CA LYS A 128 -15.45 -1.16 7.59
C LYS A 128 -16.65 -0.35 7.11
N LYS A 129 -17.53 0.09 8.02
CA LYS A 129 -18.71 0.91 7.71
C LYS A 129 -18.36 2.28 7.10
N ASP A 130 -17.13 2.74 7.35
CA ASP A 130 -16.57 4.00 6.88
C ASP A 130 -15.57 3.82 5.73
N ILE A 131 -15.32 2.56 5.33
CA ILE A 131 -14.52 2.22 4.16
C ILE A 131 -15.47 2.14 2.96
N VAL A 132 -15.22 3.00 1.98
CA VAL A 132 -16.03 3.11 0.76
C VAL A 132 -15.62 2.03 -0.24
N ALA A 133 -14.31 1.82 -0.40
CA ALA A 133 -13.77 0.82 -1.30
C ALA A 133 -12.32 0.48 -0.95
N VAL A 134 -11.88 -0.67 -1.46
CA VAL A 134 -10.46 -1.03 -1.57
C VAL A 134 -10.09 -1.07 -3.05
N SER A 135 -8.95 -0.50 -3.40
CA SER A 135 -8.41 -0.49 -4.77
C SER A 135 -6.93 -0.89 -4.75
N ALA A 136 -6.25 -0.83 -5.89
CA ALA A 136 -4.80 -1.03 -5.98
C ALA A 136 -4.18 -0.10 -7.02
N GLY A 137 -3.02 0.46 -6.65
CA GLY A 137 -2.17 1.23 -7.54
C GLY A 137 -1.55 0.35 -8.61
N ASN A 138 -1.59 0.81 -9.86
CA ASN A 138 -0.96 0.15 -10.99
C ASN A 138 -0.55 1.17 -12.06
N TYR A 139 0.36 0.75 -12.93
CA TYR A 139 0.88 1.58 -14.01
C TYR A 139 0.44 1.08 -15.39
N GLY A 140 -0.83 0.69 -15.51
CA GLY A 140 -1.41 0.20 -16.77
C GLY A 140 -0.85 -1.15 -17.24
N GLY A 141 -0.16 -1.89 -16.36
CA GLY A 141 0.45 -3.18 -16.68
C GLY A 141 1.68 -3.12 -17.57
N LYS A 142 2.27 -1.94 -17.77
CA LYS A 142 3.42 -1.70 -18.67
C LYS A 142 4.79 -1.63 -17.98
N LEU A 143 4.82 -1.51 -16.65
CA LEU A 143 6.05 -1.31 -15.87
C LEU A 143 6.39 -2.52 -15.00
N GLY A 144 5.45 -2.98 -14.16
CA GLY A 144 5.69 -4.08 -13.23
C GLY A 144 5.57 -5.45 -13.88
N GLN A 145 6.53 -6.34 -13.59
CA GLN A 145 6.50 -7.75 -14.01
C GLN A 145 5.42 -8.54 -13.25
N HIS A 146 5.23 -8.23 -11.97
CA HIS A 146 4.27 -8.92 -11.11
C HIS A 146 2.92 -8.19 -11.08
N LYS A 147 1.83 -8.96 -11.11
CA LYS A 147 0.46 -8.45 -11.05
C LYS A 147 -0.29 -9.11 -9.90
N PHE A 148 -0.73 -8.31 -8.94
CA PHE A 148 -1.49 -8.74 -7.77
C PHE A 148 -2.97 -8.39 -7.97
N TYR A 149 -3.72 -9.31 -8.58
CA TYR A 149 -5.15 -9.08 -8.84
C TYR A 149 -5.97 -9.32 -7.57
N LEU A 150 -6.48 -8.26 -6.93
CA LEU A 150 -7.24 -8.35 -5.67
C LEU A 150 -8.38 -9.38 -5.73
N ARG A 151 -9.14 -9.43 -6.83
CA ARG A 151 -10.22 -10.42 -7.00
C ARG A 151 -9.73 -11.87 -6.99
N LYS A 152 -8.50 -12.15 -7.44
CA LYS A 152 -7.90 -13.50 -7.37
C LYS A 152 -7.38 -13.79 -5.97
N ILE A 153 -6.80 -12.80 -5.31
CA ILE A 153 -6.27 -12.90 -3.93
C ILE A 153 -7.40 -13.18 -2.93
N LEU A 154 -8.56 -12.53 -3.11
CA LEU A 154 -9.69 -12.62 -2.17
C LEU A 154 -10.65 -13.80 -2.42
N LYS A 155 -10.48 -14.53 -3.53
CA LYS A 155 -11.14 -15.84 -3.68
C LYS A 155 -10.54 -16.83 -2.68
#